data_AF-G7KE89-F1
#
_entry.id   AF-G7KE89-F1
#
_cell.length_a   1.000
_cell.length_b   1.000
_cell.length_c   1.000
_cell.angle_alpha   90.00
_cell.angle_beta   90.00
_cell.angle_gamma   90.00
#
_symmetry.space_group_name_H-M   'P 1'
#
loop_
_entity.id
_entity.type
_entity.pdbx_description
1 polymer ?
#
loop_
_entity_poly.entity_id
_entity_poly.type
_entity_poly.pdbx_seq_one_letter_code
_entity_poly.pdbx_strand_id
1 'polypeptide(L)'
;MSESICRSLRDGALEGELSPTLTIKDTLSSPFAFNVFSHILLQLSSPKSHSNTAILIVALSRSPSFYAHLLKNKGIELSSSNKWIHVLDCYTDPLGWKDKTRKSGNVTIPSDQISLATTSYKSVKDMDKLFLAITELGRGLVGENKVRFCVAIDSLSELLRHASLQSVAGLLSNLRSHDQISSIFGLLHSDLHEERAATALEYMSSMVASVESDHHSSENSLSEKNFTQGKFNVRLKRRNGRVRVTCEKFKVEAGGISFTSVSAEDGTTVAGLLPKVQFNLQLSEKEQVDRAKVVLPFEHQGNGAPIQIYDGRRSLEESSSDGAPLSKGKKEDSDLGEIIYFRDSDDEMPDSDEDPDDDLDI
;
A
#
# COMPACT_ATOMS: atom_id res chain seq x y z
N MET A 1 -9.78 6.32 0.91
CA MET A 1 -8.38 5.82 0.99
C MET A 1 -8.00 5.44 2.41
N SER A 2 -8.34 6.28 3.39
CA SER A 2 -8.28 5.92 4.81
C SER A 2 -8.91 4.55 5.10
N GLU A 3 -10.05 4.24 4.47
CA GLU A 3 -10.70 2.94 4.59
C GLU A 3 -9.87 1.80 3.98
N SER A 4 -9.20 2.02 2.85
CA SER A 4 -8.31 1.01 2.25
C SER A 4 -7.11 0.71 3.13
N ILE A 5 -6.55 1.72 3.80
CA ILE A 5 -5.48 1.52 4.80
C ILE A 5 -6.00 0.70 5.97
N CYS A 6 -7.17 1.07 6.51
CA CYS A 6 -7.78 0.36 7.63
C CYS A 6 -8.09 -1.09 7.28
N ARG A 7 -8.54 -1.37 6.04
CA ARG A 7 -8.73 -2.74 5.52
C ARG A 7 -7.40 -3.49 5.47
N SER A 8 -6.36 -2.93 4.84
CA SER A 8 -5.04 -3.58 4.78
C SER A 8 -4.43 -3.87 6.16
N LEU A 9 -4.60 -2.97 7.13
CA LEU A 9 -4.14 -3.19 8.50
C LEU A 9 -4.98 -4.26 9.21
N ARG A 10 -6.29 -4.29 8.97
CA ARG A 10 -7.20 -5.26 9.56
C ARG A 10 -6.99 -6.67 9.04
N ASP A 11 -6.84 -6.82 7.72
CA ASP A 11 -6.61 -8.10 7.06
C ASP A 11 -5.26 -8.70 7.46
N GLY A 12 -4.29 -7.83 7.77
CA GLY A 12 -2.99 -8.20 8.31
C GLY A 12 -2.12 -8.97 7.31
N ALA A 13 -1.03 -9.57 7.81
CA ALA A 13 -0.21 -10.48 7.01
C ALA A 13 -0.93 -11.82 6.76
N LEU A 14 -0.57 -12.51 5.68
CA LEU A 14 -0.92 -13.93 5.49
C LEU A 14 0.10 -14.83 6.23
N GLU A 15 -0.19 -16.13 6.38
CA GLU A 15 0.79 -17.07 6.96
C GLU A 15 2.10 -17.06 6.18
N GLY A 16 3.23 -16.92 6.91
CA GLY A 16 4.58 -16.85 6.31
C GLY A 16 5.01 -15.49 5.76
N GLU A 17 4.15 -14.47 5.84
CA GLU A 17 4.48 -13.12 5.35
C GLU A 17 4.78 -12.12 6.48
N LEU A 18 5.56 -11.09 6.15
CA LEU A 18 5.81 -9.97 7.08
C LEU A 18 4.54 -9.13 7.27
N SER A 19 4.28 -8.75 8.52
CA SER A 19 3.16 -7.89 8.88
C SER A 19 3.18 -6.55 8.12
N PRO A 20 2.05 -6.12 7.52
CA PRO A 20 1.92 -4.80 6.93
C PRO A 20 2.23 -3.72 7.96
N THR A 21 3.09 -2.77 7.57
CA THR A 21 3.51 -1.66 8.43
C THR A 21 3.15 -0.33 7.80
N LEU A 22 2.46 0.53 8.56
CA LEU A 22 2.13 1.90 8.18
C LEU A 22 2.95 2.91 8.99
N THR A 23 3.66 3.79 8.29
CA THR A 23 4.26 4.99 8.90
C THR A 23 3.43 6.20 8.53
N ILE A 24 2.92 6.92 9.53
CA ILE A 24 2.21 8.18 9.37
C ILE A 24 3.23 9.29 9.63
N LYS A 25 3.56 10.05 8.60
CA LYS A 25 4.56 11.11 8.62
C LYS A 25 3.89 12.47 8.63
N ASP A 26 4.37 13.34 9.50
CA ASP A 26 4.10 14.78 9.48
C ASP A 26 5.39 15.60 9.64
N THR A 27 5.18 16.91 9.72
CA THR A 27 6.16 17.95 9.97
C THR A 27 5.56 18.93 10.97
N LEU A 28 6.39 19.78 11.59
CA LEU A 28 5.95 20.87 12.46
C LEU A 28 4.98 21.83 11.75
N SER A 29 5.14 22.02 10.43
CA SER A 29 4.21 22.80 9.61
C SER A 29 2.82 22.17 9.43
N SER A 30 2.69 20.87 9.67
CA SER A 30 1.46 20.10 9.46
C SER A 30 1.21 19.06 10.57
N PRO A 31 1.03 19.45 11.85
CA PRO A 31 1.04 18.57 13.01
C PRO A 31 -0.26 17.75 13.20
N PHE A 32 -0.78 17.18 12.11
CA PHE A 32 -2.04 16.46 12.07
C PHE A 32 -1.86 14.94 11.98
N ALA A 33 -0.63 14.41 11.96
CA ALA A 33 -0.44 12.95 11.92
C ALA A 33 -1.09 12.28 13.11
N PHE A 34 -1.13 12.92 14.28
CA PHE A 34 -1.80 12.36 15.45
C PHE A 34 -3.33 12.27 15.28
N ASN A 35 -3.95 13.24 14.59
CA ASN A 35 -5.37 13.17 14.24
C ASN A 35 -5.65 12.00 13.30
N VAL A 36 -4.77 11.77 12.31
CA VAL A 36 -4.84 10.62 11.40
C VAL A 36 -4.63 9.31 12.17
N PHE A 37 -3.62 9.24 13.04
CA PHE A 37 -3.33 8.08 13.89
C PHE A 37 -4.56 7.74 14.75
N SER A 38 -5.13 8.74 15.42
CA SER A 38 -6.34 8.58 16.24
C SER A 38 -7.52 8.08 15.41
N HIS A 39 -7.70 8.58 14.19
CA HIS A 39 -8.75 8.10 13.30
C HIS A 39 -8.56 6.63 12.93
N ILE A 40 -7.35 6.22 12.55
CA ILE A 40 -7.04 4.83 12.20
C ILE A 40 -7.25 3.92 13.41
N LEU A 41 -6.74 4.31 14.58
CA LEU A 41 -6.93 3.58 15.83
C LEU A 41 -8.42 3.36 16.10
N LEU A 42 -9.23 4.41 16.04
CA LEU A 42 -10.68 4.34 16.27
C LEU A 42 -11.42 3.47 15.23
N GLN A 43 -10.99 3.48 13.96
CA GLN A 43 -11.55 2.63 12.91
C GLN A 43 -11.23 1.15 13.12
N LEU A 44 -10.02 0.84 13.60
CA LEU A 44 -9.62 -0.51 13.98
C LEU A 44 -10.33 -0.97 15.26
N SER A 45 -10.61 -0.04 16.17
CA SER A 45 -11.36 -0.30 17.41
C SER A 45 -12.89 -0.30 17.24
N SER A 46 -13.43 -0.18 16.04
CA SER A 46 -14.90 -0.17 15.86
C SER A 46 -15.47 -1.60 15.81
N PRO A 47 -16.53 -1.92 16.57
CA PRO A 47 -17.13 -3.26 16.64
C PRO A 47 -17.85 -3.70 15.35
N LYS A 48 -18.00 -2.81 14.35
CA LYS A 48 -18.52 -3.16 13.01
C LYS A 48 -17.50 -3.94 12.16
N SER A 49 -16.25 -3.97 12.60
CA SER A 49 -15.20 -4.81 12.02
C SER A 49 -15.50 -6.28 12.31
N HIS A 50 -15.64 -7.11 11.28
CA HIS A 50 -15.84 -8.56 11.43
C HIS A 50 -14.58 -9.29 11.93
N SER A 51 -13.51 -8.58 12.25
CA SER A 51 -12.37 -9.13 12.99
C SER A 51 -12.23 -8.41 14.34
N ASN A 52 -12.39 -9.16 15.43
CA ASN A 52 -11.99 -8.76 16.77
C ASN A 52 -10.45 -8.84 16.86
N THR A 53 -9.75 -7.98 16.13
CA THR A 53 -8.29 -7.91 16.18
C THR A 53 -7.91 -7.23 17.48
N ALA A 54 -7.17 -7.92 18.34
CA ALA A 54 -6.64 -7.30 19.55
C ALA A 54 -5.68 -6.16 19.18
N ILE A 55 -5.66 -5.06 19.94
CA ILE A 55 -4.85 -3.88 19.69
C ILE A 55 -3.98 -3.61 20.91
N LEU A 56 -2.68 -3.57 20.71
CA LEU A 56 -1.71 -3.14 21.72
C LEU A 56 -1.19 -1.75 21.35
N ILE A 57 -1.48 -0.77 22.20
CA ILE A 57 -1.03 0.62 22.03
C ILE A 57 0.25 0.81 22.83
N VAL A 58 1.35 1.15 22.17
CA VAL A 58 2.60 1.57 22.81
C VAL A 58 2.55 3.10 22.94
N ALA A 59 2.31 3.56 24.17
CA ALA A 59 2.12 4.97 24.50
C ALA A 59 3.45 5.60 24.94
N LEU A 60 4.11 6.33 24.05
CA LEU A 60 5.40 7.00 24.29
C LEU A 60 5.25 8.52 24.37
N SER A 61 4.32 9.11 23.62
CA SER A 61 4.14 10.57 23.47
C SER A 61 2.96 11.12 24.25
N ARG A 62 1.98 10.28 24.59
CA ARG A 62 0.76 10.65 25.33
C ARG A 62 0.54 9.71 26.51
N SER A 63 -0.11 10.22 27.55
CA SER A 63 -0.46 9.40 28.71
C SER A 63 -1.51 8.33 28.35
N PRO A 64 -1.56 7.18 29.05
CA PRO A 64 -2.61 6.18 28.85
C PRO A 64 -4.03 6.72 29.07
N SER A 65 -4.19 7.70 29.97
CA SER A 65 -5.47 8.38 30.22
C SER A 65 -6.00 9.11 28.98
N PHE A 66 -5.12 9.57 28.09
CA PHE A 66 -5.51 10.16 26.82
C PHE A 66 -6.24 9.15 25.93
N TYR A 67 -5.68 7.95 25.77
CA TYR A 67 -6.27 6.89 24.96
C TYR A 67 -7.59 6.38 25.56
N ALA A 68 -7.65 6.26 26.88
CA ALA A 68 -8.90 5.93 27.58
C ALA A 68 -10.01 6.95 27.26
N HIS A 69 -9.70 8.26 27.30
CA HIS A 69 -10.65 9.31 26.95
C HIS A 69 -11.01 9.32 25.46
N LEU A 70 -10.04 9.10 24.57
CA LEU A 70 -10.25 9.02 23.12
C LEU A 70 -11.25 7.92 22.74
N LEU A 71 -11.07 6.71 23.30
CA LEU A 71 -11.95 5.57 23.07
C LEU A 71 -13.35 5.82 23.65
N LYS A 72 -13.43 6.36 24.88
CA LYS A 72 -14.70 6.68 25.55
C LYS A 72 -15.53 7.69 24.77
N ASN A 73 -14.90 8.74 24.24
CA ASN A 73 -15.61 9.78 23.48
C ASN A 73 -16.24 9.29 22.17
N LYS A 74 -15.79 8.13 21.67
CA LYS A 74 -16.35 7.48 20.48
C LYS A 74 -17.33 6.36 20.80
N GLY A 75 -17.72 6.22 22.07
CA GLY A 75 -18.71 5.24 22.51
C GLY A 75 -18.17 3.81 22.63
N ILE A 76 -16.84 3.63 22.68
CA ILE A 76 -16.24 2.32 22.95
C ILE A 76 -16.31 2.08 24.46
N GLU A 77 -17.01 1.02 24.87
CA GLU A 77 -17.19 0.68 26.27
C GLU A 77 -15.89 0.13 26.88
N LEU A 78 -15.28 0.86 27.82
CA LEU A 78 -13.97 0.50 28.34
C LEU A 78 -13.95 -0.87 29.06
N SER A 79 -15.05 -1.22 29.75
CA SER A 79 -15.25 -2.47 30.49
C SER A 79 -15.09 -3.72 29.62
N SER A 80 -15.60 -3.69 28.39
CA SER A 80 -15.46 -4.78 27.42
C SER A 80 -14.19 -4.65 26.58
N SER A 81 -13.65 -3.44 26.43
CA SER A 81 -12.42 -3.15 25.68
C SER A 81 -11.17 -3.78 26.28
N ASN A 82 -11.11 -3.97 27.59
CA ASN A 82 -9.95 -4.54 28.29
C ASN A 82 -9.58 -5.97 27.87
N LYS A 83 -10.48 -6.66 27.15
CA LYS A 83 -10.21 -7.99 26.60
C LYS A 83 -9.43 -7.96 25.28
N TRP A 84 -9.42 -6.82 24.59
CA TRP A 84 -8.88 -6.73 23.23
C TRP A 84 -8.15 -5.42 22.93
N ILE A 85 -8.14 -4.44 23.84
CA ILE A 85 -7.28 -3.26 23.79
C ILE A 85 -6.44 -3.22 25.06
N HIS A 86 -5.12 -3.05 24.88
CA HIS A 86 -4.18 -2.86 25.99
C HIS A 86 -3.25 -1.68 25.70
N VAL A 87 -2.87 -0.96 26.75
CA VAL A 87 -1.91 0.15 26.65
C VAL A 87 -0.63 -0.21 27.39
N LEU A 88 0.48 -0.21 26.68
CA LEU A 88 1.82 -0.24 27.25
C LEU A 88 2.25 1.21 27.51
N ASP A 89 2.27 1.61 28.77
CA ASP A 89 2.64 2.95 29.21
C ASP A 89 4.16 3.11 29.24
N CYS A 90 4.69 3.64 28.14
CA CYS A 90 6.08 4.08 28.01
C CYS A 90 6.24 5.60 28.23
N TYR A 91 5.16 6.33 28.55
CA TYR A 91 5.14 7.79 28.67
C TYR A 91 5.41 8.27 30.10
N THR A 92 4.82 7.61 31.10
CA THR A 92 4.83 8.10 32.49
C THR A 92 6.22 8.05 33.13
N ASP A 93 7.05 7.06 32.77
CA ASP A 93 8.43 6.91 33.26
C ASP A 93 9.31 6.10 32.29
N PRO A 94 9.59 6.61 31.06
CA PRO A 94 10.28 5.88 29.99
C PRO A 94 11.67 5.32 30.37
N LEU A 95 12.31 5.94 31.37
CA LEU A 95 13.67 5.62 31.82
C LEU A 95 13.72 5.00 33.24
N GLY A 96 12.56 4.80 33.88
CA GLY A 96 12.47 4.17 35.19
C GLY A 96 13.10 4.99 36.31
N TRP A 97 13.13 6.32 36.19
CA TRP A 97 13.78 7.19 37.16
C TRP A 97 12.99 7.27 38.47
N LYS A 98 11.66 7.13 38.42
CA LYS A 98 10.80 7.22 39.62
C LYS A 98 11.03 6.05 40.59
N ASP A 99 11.40 4.88 40.09
CA ASP A 99 11.76 3.74 40.94
C ASP A 99 13.16 3.88 41.56
N LYS A 100 14.09 4.51 40.84
CA LYS A 100 15.44 4.79 41.35
C LYS A 100 15.41 5.79 42.50
N THR A 101 14.51 6.78 42.44
CA THR A 101 14.31 7.76 43.51
C THR A 101 13.46 7.21 44.66
N ARG A 102 12.52 6.29 44.40
CA ARG A 102 11.72 5.63 45.44
C ARG A 102 12.54 4.74 46.38
N LYS A 103 13.68 4.19 45.92
CA LYS A 103 14.65 3.54 46.82
C LYS A 103 15.28 4.49 47.85
N SER A 104 15.10 5.81 47.69
CA SER A 104 15.62 6.86 48.59
C SER A 104 14.53 7.62 49.36
N GLY A 105 13.23 7.34 49.13
CA GLY A 105 12.15 8.04 49.82
C GLY A 105 10.77 7.45 49.51
N ASN A 106 9.98 7.18 50.55
CA ASN A 106 8.62 6.66 50.46
C ASN A 106 7.66 7.75 49.98
N VAL A 107 7.54 7.92 48.67
CA VAL A 107 6.47 8.70 48.05
C VAL A 107 5.57 7.76 47.28
N THR A 108 4.36 7.55 47.80
CA THR A 108 3.30 6.78 47.15
C THR A 108 2.62 7.67 46.12
N ILE A 109 2.80 7.38 44.83
CA ILE A 109 2.07 8.06 43.76
C ILE A 109 0.64 7.49 43.75
N PRO A 110 -0.41 8.33 43.74
CA PRO A 110 -1.77 7.84 43.62
C PRO A 110 -1.91 7.09 42.29
N SER A 111 -2.41 5.85 42.36
CA SER A 111 -2.82 5.12 41.17
C SER A 111 -4.07 5.80 40.63
N ASP A 112 -3.92 6.65 39.61
CA ASP A 112 -5.07 7.08 38.83
C ASP A 112 -5.71 5.81 38.25
N GLN A 113 -6.94 5.53 38.66
CA GLN A 113 -7.71 4.38 38.19
C GLN A 113 -8.05 4.59 36.71
N ILE A 114 -7.09 4.28 35.84
CA ILE A 114 -7.32 4.20 34.41
C ILE A 114 -8.14 2.93 34.18
N SER A 115 -9.38 3.07 33.71
CA SER A 115 -10.29 1.94 33.48
C SER A 115 -9.87 1.03 32.31
N LEU A 116 -8.79 1.37 31.60
CA LEU A 116 -8.22 0.66 30.46
C LEU A 116 -7.05 -0.23 30.91
N ALA A 117 -6.96 -1.45 30.38
CA ALA A 117 -5.86 -2.38 30.68
C ALA A 117 -4.51 -1.73 30.35
N THR A 118 -3.75 -1.36 31.39
CA THR A 118 -2.54 -0.56 31.26
C THR A 118 -1.39 -1.23 32.02
N THR A 119 -0.24 -1.37 31.35
CA THR A 119 0.99 -1.88 31.96
C THR A 119 2.08 -0.82 31.84
N SER A 120 2.67 -0.41 32.96
CA SER A 120 3.79 0.52 32.95
C SER A 120 5.09 -0.13 32.47
N TYR A 121 5.81 0.51 31.55
CA TYR A 121 7.09 0.07 31.02
C TYR A 121 8.14 1.17 31.13
N LYS A 122 9.32 0.79 31.64
CA LYS A 122 10.30 1.73 32.20
C LYS A 122 11.67 1.72 31.53
N SER A 123 11.87 0.88 30.53
CA SER A 123 13.18 0.66 29.90
C SER A 123 13.09 0.85 28.39
N VAL A 124 12.63 2.01 27.94
CA VAL A 124 12.41 2.29 26.51
C VAL A 124 13.71 2.23 25.70
N LYS A 125 14.87 2.47 26.33
CA LYS A 125 16.19 2.33 25.69
C LYS A 125 16.51 0.88 25.27
N ASP A 126 15.98 -0.10 25.99
CA ASP A 126 16.24 -1.52 25.74
C ASP A 126 15.15 -2.07 24.82
N MET A 127 15.45 -2.07 23.51
CA MET A 127 14.50 -2.46 22.47
C MET A 127 14.16 -3.95 22.48
N ASP A 128 15.09 -4.80 22.95
CA ASP A 128 14.84 -6.24 23.06
C ASP A 128 13.84 -6.54 24.18
N LYS A 129 14.00 -5.88 25.34
CA LYS A 129 13.01 -5.95 26.42
C LYS A 129 11.67 -5.35 26.02
N LEU A 130 11.67 -4.27 25.22
CA LEU A 130 10.44 -3.67 24.73
C LEU A 130 9.72 -4.63 23.78
N PHE A 131 10.45 -5.28 22.87
CA PHE A 131 9.91 -6.33 22.02
C PHE A 131 9.28 -7.47 22.83
N LEU A 132 9.97 -7.97 23.86
CA LEU A 132 9.45 -9.02 24.74
C LEU A 132 8.19 -8.57 25.48
N ALA A 133 8.16 -7.34 26.00
CA ALA A 133 6.98 -6.80 26.67
C ALA A 133 5.79 -6.67 25.71
N ILE A 134 6.02 -6.23 24.48
CA ILE A 134 4.97 -6.11 23.45
C ILE A 134 4.40 -7.48 23.09
N THR A 135 5.26 -8.47 22.87
CA THR A 135 4.84 -9.83 22.48
C THR A 135 4.17 -10.59 23.63
N GLU A 136 4.65 -10.44 24.87
CA GLU A 136 4.02 -11.03 26.05
C GLU A 136 2.62 -10.46 26.31
N LEU A 137 2.46 -9.14 26.24
CA LEU A 137 1.15 -8.51 26.41
C LEU A 137 0.19 -8.85 25.26
N GLY A 138 0.69 -8.84 24.01
CA GLY A 138 -0.09 -9.24 22.85
C GLY A 138 -0.60 -10.68 22.94
N ARG A 139 0.27 -11.62 23.32
CA ARG A 139 -0.11 -13.02 23.58
C ARG A 139 -1.17 -13.13 24.69
N GLY A 140 -1.05 -12.32 25.75
CA GLY A 140 -2.04 -12.26 26.83
C GLY A 140 -3.44 -11.81 26.36
N LEU A 141 -3.52 -10.94 25.34
CA LEU A 141 -4.79 -10.46 24.79
C LEU A 141 -5.45 -11.47 23.84
N VAL A 142 -4.63 -12.17 23.07
CA VAL A 142 -5.06 -13.08 22.00
C VAL A 142 -5.42 -14.48 22.54
N GLY A 143 -4.80 -14.90 23.64
CA GLY A 143 -4.92 -16.26 24.18
C GLY A 143 -4.19 -17.31 23.32
N GLU A 144 -4.42 -18.59 23.57
CA GLU A 144 -3.82 -19.71 22.81
C GLU A 144 -4.45 -19.94 21.43
N ASN A 145 -5.47 -19.15 21.07
CA ASN A 145 -6.13 -19.23 19.77
C ASN A 145 -5.32 -18.48 18.69
N LYS A 146 -5.49 -18.87 17.42
CA LYS A 146 -4.86 -18.26 16.21
C LYS A 146 -5.30 -16.82 15.91
N VAL A 147 -5.71 -16.03 16.90
CA VAL A 147 -6.05 -14.62 16.68
C VAL A 147 -4.71 -13.85 16.59
N ARG A 148 -4.62 -12.88 15.68
CA ARG A 148 -3.46 -11.99 15.60
C ARG A 148 -3.79 -10.65 16.22
N PHE A 149 -2.77 -9.90 16.66
CA PHE A 149 -2.95 -8.58 17.25
C PHE A 149 -2.22 -7.49 16.45
N CYS A 150 -2.78 -6.29 16.47
CA CYS A 150 -2.22 -5.10 15.86
C CYS A 150 -1.40 -4.32 16.90
N VAL A 151 -0.23 -3.82 16.48
CA VAL A 151 0.61 -2.94 17.30
C VAL A 151 0.49 -1.50 16.82
N ALA A 152 0.04 -0.62 17.70
CA ALA A 152 -0.07 0.82 17.46
C ALA A 152 1.02 1.55 18.25
N ILE A 153 2.07 2.02 17.57
CA ILE A 153 3.15 2.78 18.19
C ILE A 153 2.84 4.26 18.03
N ASP A 154 2.53 4.95 19.12
CA ASP A 154 2.04 6.32 19.01
C ASP A 154 3.06 7.33 18.47
N SER A 155 4.36 7.10 18.69
CA SER A 155 5.45 7.94 18.21
C SER A 155 6.75 7.14 18.05
N LEU A 156 7.10 6.84 16.80
CA LEU A 156 8.42 6.33 16.42
C LEU A 156 9.52 7.37 16.70
N SER A 157 9.16 8.66 16.69
CA SER A 157 10.10 9.74 17.01
C SER A 157 10.60 9.68 18.45
N GLU A 158 9.77 9.23 19.39
CA GLU A 158 10.18 9.05 20.78
C GLU A 158 11.16 7.86 20.93
N LEU A 159 10.95 6.77 20.19
CA LEU A 159 11.88 5.65 20.19
C LEU A 159 13.25 6.06 19.65
N LEU A 160 13.29 6.83 18.56
CA LEU A 160 14.52 7.37 17.98
C LEU A 160 15.23 8.38 18.91
N ARG A 161 14.50 9.00 19.86
CA ARG A 161 15.12 9.86 20.88
C ARG A 161 15.88 9.05 21.93
N HIS A 162 15.43 7.84 22.23
CA HIS A 162 15.97 7.03 23.31
C HIS A 162 16.91 5.90 22.86
N ALA A 163 16.84 5.50 21.59
CA ALA A 163 17.68 4.45 21.01
C ALA A 163 18.17 4.82 19.60
N SER A 164 19.15 4.07 19.10
CA SER A 164 19.69 4.27 17.76
C SER A 164 18.71 3.81 16.68
N LEU A 165 18.87 4.36 15.48
CA LEU A 165 18.12 3.95 14.28
C LEU A 165 18.18 2.44 14.05
N GLN A 166 19.35 1.82 14.23
CA GLN A 166 19.53 0.38 14.03
C GLN A 166 18.70 -0.44 15.03
N SER A 167 18.64 -0.01 16.30
CA SER A 167 17.83 -0.70 17.32
C SER A 167 16.34 -0.53 17.05
N VAL A 168 15.88 0.65 16.63
CA VAL A 168 14.47 0.89 16.27
C VAL A 168 14.09 0.11 15.00
N ALA A 169 14.95 0.09 14.00
CA ALA A 169 14.76 -0.72 12.80
C ALA A 169 14.72 -2.22 13.14
N GLY A 170 15.62 -2.69 14.01
CA GLY A 170 15.62 -4.06 14.53
C GLY A 170 14.31 -4.41 15.22
N LEU A 171 13.81 -3.55 16.12
CA LEU A 171 12.51 -3.71 16.77
C LEU A 171 11.38 -3.85 15.74
N LEU A 172 11.29 -2.92 14.78
CA LEU A 172 10.24 -2.96 13.75
C LEU A 172 10.36 -4.21 12.88
N SER A 173 11.57 -4.64 12.52
CA SER A 173 11.79 -5.88 11.78
C SER A 173 11.31 -7.09 12.57
N ASN A 174 11.68 -7.19 13.84
CA ASN A 174 11.30 -8.30 14.73
C ASN A 174 9.78 -8.35 14.94
N LEU A 175 9.13 -7.21 15.13
CA LEU A 175 7.68 -7.13 15.22
C LEU A 175 7.01 -7.57 13.92
N ARG A 176 7.57 -7.21 12.76
CA ARG A 176 7.01 -7.59 11.45
C ARG A 176 7.13 -9.07 11.14
N SER A 177 8.22 -9.70 11.57
CA SER A 177 8.46 -11.13 11.38
C SER A 177 7.74 -12.01 12.40
N HIS A 178 7.09 -11.42 13.41
CA HIS A 178 6.40 -12.19 14.43
C HIS A 178 5.07 -12.74 13.89
N ASP A 179 4.80 -14.01 14.18
CA ASP A 179 3.67 -14.79 13.68
C ASP A 179 2.31 -14.37 14.25
N GLN A 180 2.30 -13.85 15.48
CA GLN A 180 1.10 -13.38 16.17
C GLN A 180 0.74 -11.92 15.87
N ILE A 181 1.63 -11.15 15.24
CA ILE A 181 1.35 -9.76 14.88
C ILE A 181 0.62 -9.74 13.53
N SER A 182 -0.51 -9.03 13.46
CA SER A 182 -1.26 -8.85 12.22
C SER A 182 -0.72 -7.68 11.41
N SER A 183 -0.43 -6.57 12.08
CA SER A 183 -0.16 -5.28 11.46
C SER A 183 0.48 -4.33 12.46
N ILE A 184 1.23 -3.37 11.94
CA ILE A 184 1.88 -2.35 12.75
C ILE A 184 1.58 -0.99 12.15
N PHE A 185 1.29 0.01 12.97
CA PHE A 185 1.27 1.38 12.51
C PHE A 185 1.82 2.34 13.57
N GLY A 186 2.45 3.41 13.10
CA GLY A 186 2.95 4.44 14.01
C GLY A 186 3.28 5.76 13.36
N LEU A 187 3.46 6.77 14.20
CA LEU A 187 3.68 8.15 13.80
C LEU A 187 5.17 8.49 13.76
N LEU A 188 5.60 9.26 12.76
CA LEU A 188 6.96 9.76 12.62
C LEU A 188 6.94 11.25 12.26
N HIS A 189 7.44 12.08 13.18
CA HIS A 189 7.76 13.49 12.88
C HIS A 189 9.06 13.54 12.08
N SER A 190 8.95 13.79 10.78
CA SER A 190 10.08 13.65 9.86
C SER A 190 11.15 14.73 9.95
N ASP A 191 10.78 15.89 10.46
CA ASP A 191 11.61 17.07 10.65
C ASP A 191 12.44 17.04 11.94
N LEU A 192 12.11 16.14 12.88
CA LEU A 192 12.87 15.95 14.12
C LEU A 192 14.10 15.06 13.94
N HIS A 193 14.22 14.34 12.82
CA HIS A 193 15.28 13.35 12.60
C HIS A 193 16.07 13.67 11.35
N GLU A 194 17.27 13.10 11.27
CA GLU A 194 18.05 13.10 10.04
C GLU A 194 17.23 12.47 8.90
N GLU A 195 17.35 13.02 7.69
CA GLU A 195 16.65 12.52 6.51
C GLU A 195 16.92 11.02 6.28
N ARG A 196 18.16 10.57 6.57
CA ARG A 196 18.54 9.16 6.50
C ARG A 196 17.71 8.27 7.44
N ALA A 197 17.42 8.74 8.65
CA ALA A 197 16.62 7.98 9.61
C ALA A 197 15.16 7.91 9.18
N ALA A 198 14.59 9.03 8.72
CA ALA A 198 13.22 9.06 8.23
C ALA A 198 13.03 8.18 6.99
N THR A 199 13.93 8.29 6.00
CA THR A 199 13.90 7.49 4.77
C THR A 199 14.11 6.00 5.04
N ALA A 200 14.96 5.61 6.00
CA ALA A 200 15.12 4.21 6.39
C ALA A 200 13.82 3.61 6.94
N LEU A 201 13.12 4.31 7.83
CA LEU A 201 11.84 3.84 8.37
C LEU A 201 10.75 3.82 7.28
N GLU A 202 10.72 4.81 6.40
CA GLU A 202 9.83 4.80 5.22
C GLU A 202 10.12 3.62 4.29
N TYR A 203 11.39 3.25 4.11
CA TYR A 203 11.79 2.11 3.29
C TYR A 203 11.29 0.79 3.89
N MET A 204 11.38 0.64 5.21
CA MET A 204 10.88 -0.55 5.90
C MET A 204 9.36 -0.68 5.81
N SER A 205 8.62 0.42 5.84
CA SER A 205 7.16 0.39 5.87
C SER A 205 6.53 -0.04 4.53
N SER A 206 5.47 -0.85 4.61
CA SER A 206 4.65 -1.26 3.47
C SER A 206 3.76 -0.11 2.97
N MET A 207 3.36 0.76 3.89
CA MET A 207 2.55 1.94 3.64
C MET A 207 3.21 3.16 4.27
N VAL A 208 3.27 4.27 3.54
CA VAL A 208 3.69 5.56 4.08
C VAL A 208 2.60 6.58 3.79
N ALA A 209 2.07 7.19 4.84
CA ALA A 209 1.08 8.24 4.74
C ALA A 209 1.72 9.58 5.15
N SER A 210 1.84 10.55 4.25
CA SER A 210 2.31 11.90 4.56
C SER A 210 1.14 12.87 4.71
N VAL A 211 1.23 13.69 5.75
CA VAL A 211 0.26 14.73 6.07
C VAL A 211 0.89 16.08 5.78
N GLU A 212 0.32 16.80 4.81
CA GLU A 212 0.81 18.10 4.36
C GLU A 212 -0.26 19.17 4.64
N SER A 213 0.16 20.36 5.04
CA SER A 213 -0.71 21.53 5.19
C SER A 213 -1.11 22.06 3.81
N ASP A 214 -2.37 22.49 3.67
CA ASP A 214 -2.82 23.12 2.43
C ASP A 214 -2.35 24.57 2.40
N HIS A 215 -1.15 24.80 1.84
CA HIS A 215 -0.64 26.14 1.58
C HIS A 215 -1.27 26.67 0.30
N HIS A 216 -2.55 27.01 0.35
CA HIS A 216 -3.10 27.87 -0.70
C HIS A 216 -2.38 29.23 -0.62
N SER A 217 -1.63 29.49 -1.68
CA SER A 217 -0.82 30.67 -1.96
C SER A 217 -1.67 31.93 -1.92
N SER A 218 -1.57 32.65 -0.81
CA SER A 218 -1.77 34.08 -0.76
C SER A 218 -0.65 34.63 0.10
N GLU A 219 0.38 35.16 -0.55
CA GLU A 219 1.66 35.60 0.06
C GLU A 219 1.53 36.71 1.12
N ASN A 220 0.33 37.15 1.50
CA ASN A 220 0.12 38.34 2.34
C ASN A 220 -0.85 38.16 3.50
N SER A 221 -0.69 37.13 4.33
CA SER A 221 -1.31 37.18 5.67
C SER A 221 -0.55 36.36 6.70
N LEU A 222 0.28 37.06 7.48
CA LEU A 222 0.82 36.66 8.80
C LEU A 222 -0.27 36.50 9.87
N SER A 223 -1.54 36.38 9.48
CA SER A 223 -2.67 36.16 10.39
C SER A 223 -2.88 34.66 10.57
N GLU A 224 -3.05 34.25 11.82
CA GLU A 224 -3.41 32.92 12.32
C GLU A 224 -4.30 32.13 11.36
N LYS A 225 -3.69 31.44 10.38
CA LYS A 225 -4.43 30.50 9.53
C LYS A 225 -4.77 29.34 10.44
N ASN A 226 -6.04 29.21 10.81
CA ASN A 226 -6.57 28.05 11.52
C ASN A 226 -6.27 26.81 10.67
N PHE A 227 -5.17 26.14 11.00
CA PHE A 227 -4.74 24.87 10.41
C PHE A 227 -5.85 23.85 10.67
N THR A 228 -6.81 23.76 9.76
CA THR A 228 -7.98 22.89 9.86
C THR A 228 -8.14 22.02 8.63
N GLN A 229 -7.32 22.20 7.60
CA GLN A 229 -7.39 21.43 6.36
C GLN A 229 -5.99 21.15 5.81
N GLY A 230 -5.84 20.03 5.10
CA GLY A 230 -4.58 19.63 4.49
C GLY A 230 -4.74 18.53 3.44
N LYS A 231 -3.61 18.07 2.92
CA LYS A 231 -3.52 16.95 1.97
C LYS A 231 -2.97 15.72 2.68
N PHE A 232 -3.62 14.59 2.43
CA PHE A 232 -3.28 13.28 2.93
C PHE A 232 -2.81 12.43 1.75
N ASN A 233 -1.51 12.20 1.67
CA ASN A 233 -0.87 11.45 0.59
C ASN A 233 -0.49 10.06 1.11
N VAL A 234 -0.90 9.01 0.41
CA VAL A 234 -0.59 7.62 0.81
C VAL A 234 0.16 6.93 -0.31
N ARG A 235 1.31 6.34 0.05
CA ARG A 235 2.12 5.48 -0.80
C ARG A 235 2.01 4.05 -0.29
N LEU A 236 1.42 3.17 -1.09
CA LEU A 236 1.27 1.74 -0.81
C LEU A 236 2.23 0.94 -1.70
N LYS A 237 3.17 0.23 -1.08
CA LYS A 237 4.07 -0.69 -1.77
C LYS A 237 3.36 -2.04 -1.95
N ARG A 238 3.29 -2.52 -3.18
CA ARG A 238 2.78 -3.86 -3.50
C ARG A 238 3.91 -4.88 -3.49
N ARG A 239 3.55 -6.17 -3.41
CA ARG A 239 4.50 -7.30 -3.44
C ARG A 239 5.33 -7.35 -4.73
N ASN A 240 4.77 -6.89 -5.84
CA ASN A 240 5.46 -6.81 -7.14
C ASN A 240 6.37 -5.58 -7.30
N GLY A 241 6.71 -4.89 -6.21
CA GLY A 241 7.52 -3.67 -6.23
C GLY A 241 6.81 -2.41 -6.72
N ARG A 242 5.61 -2.51 -7.31
CA ARG A 242 4.85 -1.34 -7.77
C ARG A 242 4.36 -0.53 -6.57
N VAL A 243 4.53 0.79 -6.64
CA VAL A 243 4.04 1.73 -5.62
C VAL A 243 2.80 2.45 -6.15
N ARG A 244 1.68 2.31 -5.43
CA ARG A 244 0.46 3.06 -5.70
C ARG A 244 0.44 4.31 -4.83
N VAL A 245 0.32 5.48 -5.44
CA VAL A 245 0.17 6.76 -4.74
C VAL A 245 -1.26 7.24 -4.87
N THR A 246 -1.84 7.71 -3.78
CA THR A 246 -3.19 8.27 -3.75
C THR A 246 -3.22 9.50 -2.84
N CYS A 247 -3.95 10.55 -3.23
CA CYS A 247 -4.11 11.80 -2.46
C CYS A 247 -5.58 12.07 -2.08
N GLU A 248 -5.84 12.48 -0.84
CA GLU A 248 -7.14 12.92 -0.30
C GLU A 248 -6.97 14.27 0.39
N LYS A 249 -7.96 15.16 0.32
CA LYS A 249 -8.01 16.37 1.18
C LYS A 249 -8.64 15.98 2.52
N PHE A 250 -8.05 16.37 3.63
CA PHE A 250 -8.62 16.14 4.96
C PHE A 250 -8.98 17.44 5.64
N LYS A 251 -10.00 17.40 6.50
CA LYS A 251 -10.40 18.51 7.38
C LYS A 251 -10.48 18.02 8.82
N VAL A 252 -9.94 18.80 9.75
CA VAL A 252 -9.99 18.54 11.19
C VAL A 252 -11.13 19.35 11.79
N GLU A 253 -12.08 18.65 12.39
CA GLU A 253 -13.23 19.23 13.08
C GLU A 253 -13.22 18.84 14.56
N ALA A 254 -14.01 19.51 15.40
CA ALA A 254 -14.07 19.25 16.84
C ALA A 254 -14.43 17.79 17.20
N GLY A 255 -15.06 17.07 16.28
CA GLY A 255 -15.43 15.65 16.41
C GLY A 255 -14.45 14.65 15.79
N GLY A 256 -13.36 15.09 15.17
CA GLY A 256 -12.36 14.25 14.51
C GLY A 256 -11.97 14.72 13.12
N ILE A 257 -11.23 13.88 12.38
CA ILE A 257 -10.80 14.15 11.01
C ILE A 257 -11.78 13.55 10.00
N SER A 258 -12.13 14.32 8.97
CA SER A 258 -12.92 13.89 7.81
C SER A 258 -12.06 13.93 6.55
N PHE A 259 -12.28 12.98 5.64
CA PHE A 259 -11.55 12.86 4.38
C PHE A 259 -12.50 13.09 3.21
N THR A 260 -12.04 13.87 2.23
CA THR A 260 -12.75 14.19 1.00
C THR A 260 -11.85 13.87 -0.20
N SER A 261 -12.42 13.22 -1.21
CA SER A 261 -11.68 12.92 -2.44
C SER A 261 -11.35 14.22 -3.18
N VAL A 262 -10.13 14.32 -3.70
CA VAL A 262 -9.71 15.47 -4.52
C VAL A 262 -10.43 15.36 -5.87
N SER A 263 -11.33 16.30 -6.17
CA SER A 263 -11.92 16.45 -7.51
C SER A 263 -10.83 16.74 -8.53
N ALA A 264 -10.94 16.16 -9.73
CA ALA A 264 -9.97 16.28 -10.83
C ALA A 264 -9.84 17.70 -11.44
N GLU A 265 -10.49 18.70 -10.86
CA GLU A 265 -10.50 20.09 -11.36
C GLU A 265 -9.29 20.92 -10.88
N ASP A 266 -8.64 20.55 -9.77
CA ASP A 266 -7.33 21.10 -9.39
C ASP A 266 -6.25 20.30 -10.14
N GLY A 267 -5.90 20.76 -11.35
CA GLY A 267 -5.01 20.13 -12.33
C GLY A 267 -3.56 19.86 -11.89
N THR A 268 -3.37 19.05 -10.86
CA THR A 268 -2.11 18.40 -10.54
C THR A 268 -2.39 16.93 -10.23
N THR A 269 -2.84 16.25 -11.28
CA THR A 269 -2.94 14.80 -11.30
C THR A 269 -1.56 14.19 -11.05
N VAL A 270 -1.32 13.70 -9.84
CA VAL A 270 -0.31 12.64 -9.59
C VAL A 270 -0.91 11.31 -10.07
N ALA A 271 -1.29 11.28 -11.34
CA ALA A 271 -1.74 10.10 -12.04
C ALA A 271 -0.52 9.32 -12.50
N GLY A 272 0.06 8.52 -11.60
CA GLY A 272 1.12 7.56 -11.92
C GLY A 272 2.44 8.19 -12.33
N LEU A 273 3.48 7.92 -11.57
CA LEU A 273 4.88 8.07 -12.01
C LEU A 273 5.23 7.00 -13.06
N LEU A 274 4.38 6.80 -14.06
CA LEU A 274 4.80 6.22 -15.32
C LEU A 274 5.12 7.42 -16.20
N PRO A 275 6.33 7.56 -16.75
CA PRO A 275 6.55 8.51 -17.82
C PRO A 275 5.55 8.11 -18.90
N LYS A 276 4.50 8.92 -19.06
CA LYS A 276 3.55 8.78 -20.15
C LYS A 276 4.31 9.25 -21.38
N VAL A 277 5.18 8.39 -21.89
CA VAL A 277 5.82 8.56 -23.19
C VAL A 277 4.69 8.39 -24.19
N GLN A 278 3.92 9.46 -24.37
CA GLN A 278 3.06 9.58 -25.52
C GLN A 278 4.03 9.77 -26.68
N PHE A 279 4.34 8.68 -27.37
CA PHE A 279 4.96 8.73 -28.68
C PHE A 279 3.96 9.38 -29.64
N ASN A 280 3.82 10.71 -29.56
CA ASN A 280 3.16 11.50 -30.57
C ASN A 280 4.15 11.65 -31.73
N LEU A 281 4.47 10.53 -32.38
CA LEU A 281 5.18 10.51 -33.65
C LEU A 281 4.17 10.85 -34.74
N GLN A 282 3.74 12.11 -34.76
CA GLN A 282 3.07 12.65 -35.93
C GLN A 282 4.17 12.87 -36.97
N LEU A 283 4.14 12.06 -38.03
CA LEU A 283 5.05 12.22 -39.15
C LEU A 283 4.85 13.63 -39.73
N SER A 284 5.94 14.37 -39.86
CA SER A 284 5.92 15.64 -40.59
C SER A 284 5.47 15.41 -42.03
N GLU A 285 4.92 16.43 -42.69
CA GLU A 285 4.49 16.33 -44.09
C GLU A 285 5.63 15.81 -45.00
N LYS A 286 6.88 16.17 -44.67
CA LYS A 286 8.07 15.67 -45.36
C LYS A 286 8.28 14.17 -45.17
N GLU A 287 8.16 13.65 -43.95
CA GLU A 287 8.30 12.21 -43.67
C GLU A 287 7.17 11.38 -44.26
N GLN A 288 5.95 11.94 -44.36
CA GLN A 288 4.84 11.27 -45.04
C GLN A 288 5.11 11.12 -46.54
N VAL A 289 5.63 12.17 -47.18
CA VAL A 289 6.04 12.13 -48.59
C VAL A 289 7.20 11.18 -48.82
N ASP A 290 8.18 11.17 -47.92
CA ASP A 290 9.34 10.27 -48.03
C ASP A 290 8.92 8.82 -47.82
N ARG A 291 8.06 8.51 -46.84
CA ARG A 291 7.48 7.18 -46.65
C ARG A 291 6.71 6.69 -47.87
N ALA A 292 5.93 7.56 -48.51
CA ALA A 292 5.18 7.22 -49.72
C ALA A 292 6.08 6.91 -50.94
N LYS A 293 7.35 7.37 -50.92
CA LYS A 293 8.36 7.08 -51.95
C LYS A 293 9.19 5.83 -51.66
N VAL A 294 9.11 5.29 -50.44
CA VAL A 294 9.84 4.06 -50.09
C VAL A 294 9.14 2.89 -50.78
N VAL A 295 9.74 2.41 -51.86
CA VAL A 295 9.38 1.14 -52.49
C VAL A 295 10.20 0.05 -51.83
N LEU A 296 9.53 -0.89 -51.18
CA LEU A 296 10.22 -2.01 -50.55
C LEU A 296 10.71 -2.99 -51.63
N PRO A 297 11.90 -3.60 -51.49
CA PRO A 297 12.50 -4.46 -52.51
C PRO A 297 11.65 -5.68 -52.93
N PHE A 298 10.66 -6.04 -52.11
CA PHE A 298 9.77 -7.20 -52.29
C PHE A 298 8.35 -6.82 -52.74
N GLU A 299 8.04 -5.53 -52.85
CA GLU A 299 6.80 -5.07 -53.51
C GLU A 299 6.99 -5.23 -55.02
N HIS A 300 6.39 -6.29 -55.59
CA HIS A 300 6.44 -6.56 -57.01
C HIS A 300 5.82 -5.39 -57.79
N GLN A 301 6.56 -4.84 -58.75
CA GLN A 301 6.09 -3.84 -59.73
C GLN A 301 5.16 -4.47 -60.78
N GLY A 302 4.10 -5.16 -60.35
CA GLY A 302 3.07 -5.72 -61.21
C GLY A 302 2.01 -4.69 -61.60
N ASN A 303 1.28 -4.96 -62.69
CA ASN A 303 0.33 -4.08 -63.40
C ASN A 303 -0.92 -3.58 -62.62
N GLY A 304 -0.86 -3.46 -61.29
CA GLY A 304 -1.97 -2.92 -60.49
C GLY A 304 -3.20 -3.84 -60.39
N ALA A 305 -3.09 -5.10 -60.79
CA ALA A 305 -4.13 -6.09 -60.54
C ALA A 305 -4.07 -6.53 -59.06
N PRO A 306 -5.21 -6.60 -58.35
CA PRO A 306 -5.24 -7.09 -56.98
C PRO A 306 -4.77 -8.55 -56.95
N ILE A 307 -3.79 -8.84 -56.10
CA ILE A 307 -3.21 -10.17 -55.96
C ILE A 307 -4.25 -11.06 -55.28
N GLN A 308 -4.71 -12.12 -55.96
CA GLN A 308 -5.42 -13.21 -55.29
C GLN A 308 -4.39 -14.12 -54.65
N ILE A 309 -4.07 -13.85 -53.39
CA ILE A 309 -3.26 -14.74 -52.56
C ILE A 309 -4.17 -15.90 -52.13
N TYR A 310 -3.86 -17.12 -52.55
CA TYR A 310 -4.58 -18.31 -52.13
C TYR A 310 -4.27 -18.63 -50.66
N ASP A 311 -5.16 -18.25 -49.74
CA ASP A 311 -5.04 -18.47 -48.28
C ASP A 311 -5.68 -19.80 -47.83
N GLY A 312 -5.93 -20.75 -48.73
CA GLY A 312 -6.49 -22.08 -48.38
C GLY A 312 -7.89 -22.09 -47.74
N ARG A 313 -8.53 -20.93 -47.54
CA ARG A 313 -9.87 -20.77 -46.97
C ARG A 313 -10.87 -20.64 -48.12
N ARG A 314 -11.92 -21.49 -48.13
CA ARG A 314 -13.07 -21.29 -49.03
C ARG A 314 -13.70 -19.93 -48.71
N SER A 315 -13.68 -19.02 -49.67
CA SER A 315 -14.39 -17.74 -49.58
C SER A 315 -15.90 -18.00 -49.43
N LEU A 316 -16.51 -17.30 -48.48
CA LEU A 316 -17.85 -17.55 -47.94
C LEU A 316 -18.98 -17.02 -48.86
N GLU A 317 -18.84 -17.15 -50.19
CA GLU A 317 -19.85 -16.66 -51.15
C GLU A 317 -20.56 -17.76 -51.95
N GLU A 318 -20.25 -19.03 -51.72
CA GLU A 318 -21.02 -20.16 -52.26
C GLU A 318 -21.87 -20.83 -51.17
N SER A 319 -22.95 -20.16 -50.76
CA SER A 319 -24.03 -20.79 -49.99
C SER A 319 -25.40 -20.32 -50.49
N SER A 320 -25.73 -20.63 -51.74
CA SER A 320 -27.12 -20.72 -52.20
C SER A 320 -27.24 -21.45 -53.55
N SER A 321 -27.04 -22.76 -53.55
CA SER A 321 -27.98 -23.71 -54.20
C SER A 321 -27.44 -25.14 -54.15
N ASP A 322 -28.31 -26.03 -53.68
CA ASP A 322 -28.17 -27.48 -53.64
C ASP A 322 -27.92 -28.10 -55.02
N GLY A 323 -27.22 -29.24 -55.04
CA GLY A 323 -27.37 -30.25 -56.10
C GLY A 323 -26.09 -30.97 -56.52
N ALA A 324 -25.84 -32.16 -55.95
CA ALA A 324 -24.98 -33.18 -56.56
C ALA A 324 -25.65 -33.75 -57.84
N PRO A 325 -25.04 -34.64 -58.65
CA PRO A 325 -23.63 -35.05 -58.77
C PRO A 325 -23.10 -35.09 -60.24
N LEU A 326 -21.80 -35.42 -60.41
CA LEU A 326 -21.19 -36.12 -61.57
C LEU A 326 -21.39 -35.54 -62.99
N SER A 327 -20.30 -35.18 -63.69
CA SER A 327 -19.75 -36.00 -64.81
C SER A 327 -18.89 -35.20 -65.81
N LYS A 328 -17.73 -35.81 -66.10
CA LYS A 328 -16.91 -35.81 -67.33
C LYS A 328 -17.24 -34.80 -68.44
N GLY A 329 -16.24 -34.01 -68.85
CA GLY A 329 -16.26 -33.37 -70.18
C GLY A 329 -15.05 -32.51 -70.57
N LYS A 330 -13.95 -33.17 -70.97
CA LYS A 330 -12.91 -32.80 -71.97
C LYS A 330 -12.30 -31.37 -72.05
N LYS A 331 -10.97 -31.38 -71.84
CA LYS A 331 -9.85 -30.81 -72.63
C LYS A 331 -9.92 -29.33 -73.04
N GLU A 332 -8.91 -28.55 -72.63
CA GLU A 332 -7.75 -28.27 -73.48
C GLU A 332 -6.56 -27.73 -72.67
N ASP A 333 -5.42 -28.37 -72.92
CA ASP A 333 -4.03 -28.12 -72.53
C ASP A 333 -3.68 -26.74 -71.94
N SER A 334 -3.37 -26.74 -70.64
CA SER A 334 -2.36 -25.82 -70.09
C SER A 334 -1.47 -26.62 -69.14
N ASP A 335 -0.18 -26.70 -69.48
CA ASP A 335 0.89 -27.30 -68.67
C ASP A 335 1.02 -26.62 -67.30
N LEU A 336 0.18 -27.03 -66.35
CA LEU A 336 0.28 -26.65 -64.95
C LEU A 336 0.41 -27.95 -64.14
N GLY A 337 1.59 -28.17 -63.56
CA GLY A 337 1.80 -29.29 -62.63
C GLY A 337 0.83 -29.17 -61.46
N GLU A 338 -0.07 -30.14 -61.34
CA GLU A 338 -1.00 -30.22 -60.22
C GLU A 338 -0.30 -30.93 -59.06
N ILE A 339 -0.08 -30.23 -57.95
CA ILE A 339 0.45 -30.81 -56.72
C ILE A 339 -0.73 -31.29 -55.89
N ILE A 340 -0.95 -32.60 -55.87
CA ILE A 340 -1.98 -33.24 -55.05
C ILE A 340 -1.36 -33.55 -53.69
N TYR A 341 -1.74 -32.79 -52.66
CA TYR A 341 -1.35 -33.08 -51.27
C TYR A 341 -2.25 -34.17 -50.68
N PHE A 342 -1.66 -35.32 -50.37
CA PHE A 342 -2.24 -36.28 -49.44
C PHE A 342 -1.72 -35.96 -48.04
N ARG A 343 -2.63 -35.72 -47.09
CA ARG A 343 -2.28 -35.59 -45.68
C ARG A 343 -1.99 -36.99 -45.14
N ASP A 344 -0.71 -37.29 -44.96
CA ASP A 344 -0.30 -38.44 -44.17
C ASP A 344 -0.35 -38.00 -42.69
N SER A 345 -1.16 -38.70 -41.88
CA SER A 345 -1.37 -38.57 -40.43
C SER A 345 -2.19 -37.38 -39.91
N ASP A 346 -3.35 -37.71 -39.32
CA ASP A 346 -4.23 -36.83 -38.52
C ASP A 346 -3.83 -36.82 -37.02
N ASP A 347 -2.55 -37.08 -36.68
CA ASP A 347 -2.18 -37.52 -35.31
C ASP A 347 -1.06 -36.72 -34.62
N GLU A 348 -0.92 -35.42 -34.91
CA GLU A 348 -0.11 -34.50 -34.09
C GLU A 348 -1.03 -33.51 -33.35
N MET A 349 -1.22 -33.74 -32.05
CA MET A 349 -1.67 -32.67 -31.14
C MET A 349 -0.57 -31.60 -31.08
N PRO A 350 -0.90 -30.31 -31.11
CA PRO A 350 0.10 -29.26 -30.94
C PRO A 350 0.63 -29.28 -29.51
N ASP A 351 1.89 -29.69 -29.35
CA ASP A 351 2.68 -29.51 -28.13
C ASP A 351 2.87 -28.01 -27.88
N SER A 352 2.38 -27.54 -26.72
CA SER A 352 2.26 -26.11 -26.38
C SER A 352 3.28 -25.63 -25.34
N ASP A 353 4.50 -26.17 -25.39
CA ASP A 353 5.56 -25.92 -24.39
C ASP A 353 6.75 -25.09 -24.90
N GLU A 354 6.63 -24.40 -26.05
CA GLU A 354 7.56 -23.32 -26.43
C GLU A 354 7.25 -22.03 -25.65
N ASP A 355 7.92 -21.86 -24.50
CA ASP A 355 7.95 -20.61 -23.73
C ASP A 355 8.78 -19.55 -24.49
N PRO A 356 8.24 -18.35 -24.76
CA PRO A 356 8.84 -17.34 -25.65
C PRO A 356 9.92 -16.45 -24.99
N ASP A 357 10.66 -16.97 -24.01
CA ASP A 357 11.54 -16.19 -23.15
C ASP A 357 13.04 -16.54 -23.28
N ASP A 358 13.42 -17.43 -24.21
CA ASP A 358 14.78 -18.00 -24.34
C ASP A 358 15.80 -17.17 -25.15
N ASP A 359 15.43 -15.94 -25.57
CA ASP A 359 16.24 -15.14 -26.52
C ASP A 359 16.87 -13.85 -25.92
N LEU A 360 16.82 -13.63 -24.59
CA LEU A 360 17.27 -12.37 -23.99
C LEU A 360 18.67 -12.43 -23.36
N ASP A 361 19.68 -12.62 -24.20
CA ASP A 361 21.06 -12.22 -23.94
C ASP A 361 21.49 -11.12 -24.94
N ILE A 362 21.48 -9.85 -24.51
CA ILE A 362 22.26 -8.73 -25.11
C ILE A 362 22.71 -7.74 -24.03
#